data_AF-L9VPJ3-F1
#
_entry.id   AF-L9VPJ3-F1
#
_cell.length_a   1.000
_cell.length_b   1.000
_cell.length_c   1.000
_cell.angle_alpha   90.00
_cell.angle_beta   90.00
_cell.angle_gamma   90.00
#
_symmetry.space_group_name_H-M   'P 1'
#
loop_
_entity.id
_entity.type
_entity.pdbx_description
1 polymer ?
#
loop_
_entity_poly.entity_id
_entity_poly.type
_entity_poly.pdbx_seq_one_letter_code
_entity_poly.pdbx_strand_id
1 'polypeptide(L)'
;MPEERGPIDWDALQTVERVFRDRLDGLVTATEYVPNAIDPVELRLSIGTGFDTDSSRFDVQWWTNHGYKYHYSERDLEFRFGWEIRPKSQYPKKHFHPPENPSAHRESCITHEEPELVTLAVLACWWNALEADDPSVLNATENPP
;
A
#
# COMPACT_ATOMS: atom_id res chain seq x y z
N MET A 1 10.60 -8.92 -17.24
CA MET A 1 10.12 -8.65 -15.86
C MET A 1 9.56 -7.23 -15.71
N PRO A 2 10.14 -6.15 -16.29
CA PRO A 2 9.44 -4.86 -16.43
C PRO A 2 8.28 -4.92 -17.44
N GLU A 3 8.48 -5.62 -18.56
CA GLU A 3 7.48 -5.74 -19.64
C GLU A 3 6.17 -6.42 -19.22
N GLU A 4 6.19 -7.27 -18.18
CA GLU A 4 4.98 -7.98 -17.72
C GLU A 4 4.03 -7.05 -16.94
N ARG A 5 4.55 -6.10 -16.15
CA ARG A 5 3.73 -5.18 -15.34
C ARG A 5 3.13 -4.04 -16.17
N GLY A 6 3.79 -3.66 -17.25
CA GLY A 6 3.43 -2.46 -18.01
C GLY A 6 3.97 -1.18 -17.37
N PRO A 7 3.69 0.00 -17.96
CA PRO A 7 4.02 1.29 -17.37
C PRO A 7 3.25 1.54 -16.07
N ILE A 8 3.58 2.64 -15.39
CA ILE A 8 2.83 3.12 -14.24
C ILE A 8 1.40 3.45 -14.66
N ASP A 9 0.44 3.01 -13.86
CA ASP A 9 -0.97 3.31 -14.07
C ASP A 9 -1.32 4.63 -13.38
N TRP A 10 -1.37 5.70 -14.18
CA TRP A 10 -1.65 7.05 -13.69
C TRP A 10 -3.06 7.16 -13.09
N ASP A 11 -4.06 6.58 -13.74
CA ASP A 11 -5.46 6.63 -13.30
C ASP A 11 -5.63 5.87 -11.97
N ALA A 12 -4.89 4.78 -11.79
CA ALA A 12 -4.82 4.06 -10.52
C ALA A 12 -4.18 4.92 -9.41
N LEU A 13 -3.07 5.62 -9.68
CA LEU A 13 -2.46 6.51 -8.68
C LEU A 13 -3.38 7.68 -8.29
N GLN A 14 -4.08 8.27 -9.26
CA GLN A 14 -5.10 9.30 -8.97
C GLN A 14 -6.26 8.76 -8.16
N THR A 15 -6.68 7.51 -8.44
CA THR A 15 -7.70 6.81 -7.65
C THR A 15 -7.25 6.59 -6.22
N VAL A 16 -6.00 6.15 -6.02
CA VAL A 16 -5.39 5.98 -4.69
C VAL A 16 -5.40 7.30 -3.93
N GLU A 17 -4.89 8.38 -4.52
CA GLU A 17 -4.84 9.70 -3.86
C GLU A 17 -6.24 10.12 -3.40
N ARG A 18 -7.23 10.03 -4.29
CA ARG A 18 -8.63 10.36 -3.97
C ARG A 18 -9.15 9.54 -2.80
N VAL A 19 -8.98 8.22 -2.83
CA VAL A 19 -9.48 7.33 -1.76
C VAL A 19 -8.82 7.63 -0.42
N PHE A 20 -7.50 7.87 -0.40
CA PHE A 20 -6.80 8.28 0.83
C PHE A 20 -7.36 9.59 1.40
N ARG A 21 -7.55 10.60 0.55
CA ARG A 21 -8.08 11.91 0.97
C ARG A 21 -9.52 11.81 1.47
N ASP A 22 -10.36 11.04 0.78
CA ASP A 22 -11.78 10.88 1.13
C ASP A 22 -11.96 10.07 2.43
N ARG A 23 -11.12 9.06 2.65
CA ARG A 23 -11.28 8.13 3.80
C ARG A 23 -10.57 8.57 5.06
N LEU A 24 -9.46 9.28 4.96
CA LEU A 24 -8.68 9.73 6.10
C LEU A 24 -8.92 11.21 6.43
N ASP A 25 -10.03 11.79 5.96
CA ASP A 25 -10.45 13.19 6.08
C ASP A 25 -9.62 14.05 7.06
N GLY A 26 -8.77 14.92 6.50
CA GLY A 26 -7.91 15.83 7.26
C GLY A 26 -6.58 15.26 7.77
N LEU A 27 -6.37 13.93 7.74
CA LEU A 27 -5.11 13.31 8.17
C LEU A 27 -4.07 13.25 7.05
N VAL A 28 -4.46 13.27 5.77
CA VAL A 28 -3.50 13.37 4.66
C VAL A 28 -2.88 14.76 4.66
N THR A 29 -1.64 14.88 5.13
CA THR A 29 -0.94 16.17 5.29
C THR A 29 -0.22 16.62 4.02
N ALA A 30 0.23 15.69 3.19
CA ALA A 30 0.85 15.99 1.90
C ALA A 30 0.71 14.82 0.93
N THR A 31 0.69 15.15 -0.36
CA THR A 31 0.79 14.17 -1.46
C THR A 31 1.86 14.62 -2.44
N GLU A 32 2.67 13.68 -2.93
CA GLU A 32 3.74 13.94 -3.89
C GLU A 32 3.78 12.83 -4.94
N TYR A 33 3.68 13.23 -6.21
CA TYR A 33 3.98 12.35 -7.34
C TYR A 33 5.47 12.44 -7.65
N VAL A 34 6.18 11.33 -7.55
CA VAL A 34 7.64 11.27 -7.67
C VAL A 34 8.02 10.60 -8.99
N PRO A 35 8.98 11.12 -9.78
CA PRO A 35 9.73 12.36 -9.53
C PRO A 35 8.91 13.64 -9.78
N ASN A 36 7.81 13.54 -10.51
CA ASN A 36 6.88 14.65 -10.76
C ASN A 36 5.53 14.11 -11.25
N ALA A 37 4.51 14.97 -11.31
CA ALA A 37 3.16 14.64 -11.76
C ALA A 37 3.01 14.46 -13.29
N ILE A 38 4.06 14.64 -14.09
CA ILE A 38 4.02 14.44 -15.55
C ILE A 38 4.37 13.00 -15.91
N ASP A 39 5.39 12.43 -15.26
CA ASP A 39 5.86 11.06 -15.48
C ASP A 39 6.24 10.43 -14.12
N PRO A 40 5.25 10.10 -13.30
CA PRO A 40 5.50 9.54 -11.98
C PRO A 40 5.87 8.07 -12.05
N VAL A 41 6.68 7.66 -11.07
CA VAL A 41 6.96 6.27 -10.74
C VAL A 41 6.29 5.83 -9.44
N GLU A 42 5.84 6.78 -8.62
CA GLU A 42 5.32 6.54 -7.27
C GLU A 42 4.45 7.71 -6.81
N LEU A 43 3.41 7.41 -6.03
CA LEU A 43 2.68 8.37 -5.22
C LEU A 43 3.12 8.23 -3.75
N ARG A 44 3.57 9.32 -3.15
CA ARG A 44 3.86 9.40 -1.72
C ARG A 44 2.76 10.15 -0.99
N LEU A 45 2.26 9.56 0.09
CA LEU A 45 1.19 10.10 0.93
C LEU A 45 1.74 10.25 2.36
N SER A 46 1.86 11.49 2.83
CA SER A 46 2.18 11.77 4.23
C SER A 46 0.88 11.84 5.05
N ILE A 47 0.85 11.18 6.19
CA ILE A 47 -0.32 11.09 7.07
C ILE A 47 0.07 11.64 8.44
N GLY A 48 -0.76 12.51 9.02
CA GLY A 48 -0.56 13.15 10.32
C GLY A 48 -0.88 12.27 11.53
N THR A 49 -0.65 10.96 11.42
CA THR A 49 -0.77 9.97 12.49
C THR A 49 -0.01 8.70 12.09
N GLY A 50 0.28 7.86 13.07
CA GLY A 50 1.06 6.62 12.97
C GLY A 50 0.97 5.85 14.29
N PHE A 51 1.59 4.67 14.39
CA PHE A 51 1.53 3.85 15.60
C PHE A 51 2.30 4.53 16.74
N ASP A 52 3.55 4.92 16.48
CA ASP A 52 4.44 5.54 17.49
C ASP A 52 4.78 7.01 17.20
N THR A 53 4.12 7.61 16.20
CA THR A 53 4.45 8.94 15.66
C THR A 53 3.21 9.76 15.28
N ASP A 54 3.36 11.08 15.34
CA ASP A 54 2.38 12.03 14.76
C ASP A 54 2.51 12.16 13.23
N SER A 55 3.27 11.26 12.59
CA SER A 55 3.51 11.29 11.14
C SER A 55 3.98 9.94 10.60
N SER A 56 3.32 9.47 9.54
CA SER A 56 3.68 8.28 8.79
C SER A 56 3.60 8.52 7.28
N ARG A 57 4.06 7.56 6.47
CA ARG A 57 4.04 7.66 5.01
C ARG A 57 3.63 6.36 4.34
N PHE A 58 2.83 6.47 3.29
CA PHE A 58 2.68 5.43 2.27
C PHE A 58 3.38 5.81 0.97
N ASP A 59 4.19 4.90 0.45
CA ASP A 59 4.76 4.93 -0.90
C ASP A 59 4.02 3.91 -1.77
N VAL A 60 3.30 4.40 -2.79
CA VAL A 60 2.38 3.60 -3.60
C VAL A 60 2.79 3.55 -5.06
N GLN A 61 2.78 2.35 -5.63
CA GLN A 61 3.03 2.11 -7.06
C GLN A 61 1.93 1.21 -7.62
N TRP A 62 1.49 1.51 -8.84
CA TRP A 62 0.52 0.73 -9.61
C TRP A 62 0.98 0.60 -11.05
N TRP A 63 0.72 -0.54 -11.68
CA TRP A 63 1.09 -0.79 -13.08
C TRP A 63 -0.11 -1.27 -13.90
N THR A 64 -0.14 -0.92 -15.18
CA THR A 64 -1.34 -1.06 -16.03
C THR A 64 -1.75 -2.50 -16.31
N ASN A 65 -0.82 -3.46 -16.34
CA ASN A 65 -1.15 -4.84 -16.68
C ASN A 65 -1.52 -5.65 -15.45
N HIS A 66 -0.77 -5.47 -14.36
CA HIS A 66 -1.05 -6.07 -13.06
C HIS A 66 -0.12 -5.52 -11.99
N GLY A 67 -0.60 -5.63 -10.77
CA GLY A 67 0.23 -5.49 -9.59
C GLY A 67 0.21 -4.08 -8.99
N TYR A 68 0.57 -4.06 -7.72
CA TYR A 68 0.65 -2.85 -6.92
C TYR A 68 1.67 -3.04 -5.81
N LYS A 69 2.07 -1.93 -5.20
CA LYS A 69 2.83 -1.89 -3.95
C LYS A 69 2.27 -0.76 -3.10
N TYR A 70 1.93 -1.07 -1.84
CA TYR A 70 1.67 -0.09 -0.79
C TYR A 70 2.68 -0.34 0.31
N HIS A 71 3.65 0.55 0.44
CA HIS A 71 4.70 0.45 1.45
C HIS A 71 4.48 1.52 2.50
N TYR A 72 4.21 1.09 3.72
CA TYR A 72 4.13 1.96 4.88
C TYR A 72 5.49 2.10 5.54
N SER A 73 5.79 3.31 6.03
CA SER A 73 6.94 3.54 6.90
C SER A 73 6.66 4.64 7.92
N GLU A 74 7.12 4.42 9.15
CA GLU A 74 7.27 5.43 10.20
C GLU A 74 8.47 5.05 11.08
N ARG A 75 9.38 5.99 11.41
CA ARG A 75 10.62 5.68 12.15
C ARG A 75 11.27 4.36 11.71
N ASP A 76 11.24 3.34 12.56
CA ASP A 76 11.83 2.00 12.36
C ASP A 76 10.77 0.93 12.02
N LEU A 77 9.49 1.28 11.92
CA LEU A 77 8.38 0.39 11.56
C LEU A 77 8.07 0.53 10.07
N GLU A 78 8.10 -0.59 9.35
CA GLU A 78 7.66 -0.66 7.96
C GLU A 78 6.85 -1.92 7.66
N PHE A 79 5.91 -1.84 6.72
CA PHE A 79 5.24 -3.02 6.18
C PHE A 79 4.83 -2.80 4.73
N ARG A 80 4.51 -3.87 4.01
CA ARG A 80 4.08 -3.75 2.62
C ARG A 80 3.01 -4.74 2.22
N PHE A 81 1.95 -4.24 1.60
CA PHE A 81 1.09 -5.04 0.74
C PHE A 81 1.58 -4.95 -0.70
N GLY A 82 1.64 -6.08 -1.39
CA GLY A 82 2.10 -6.12 -2.77
C GLY A 82 1.40 -7.19 -3.59
N TRP A 83 1.22 -6.91 -4.87
CA TRP A 83 0.86 -7.91 -5.87
C TRP A 83 1.91 -7.92 -6.97
N GLU A 84 2.65 -9.02 -7.08
CA GLU A 84 3.74 -9.16 -8.03
C GLU A 84 3.75 -10.55 -8.63
N ILE A 85 3.68 -10.65 -9.95
CA ILE A 85 3.88 -11.92 -10.64
C ILE A 85 5.39 -12.13 -10.82
N ARG A 86 5.89 -13.21 -10.24
CA ARG A 86 7.31 -13.60 -10.30
C ARG A 86 7.40 -15.02 -10.87
N PRO A 87 7.65 -15.18 -12.19
CA PRO A 87 7.82 -16.49 -12.79
C PRO A 87 8.79 -17.36 -11.99
N LYS A 88 8.39 -18.60 -11.66
CA LYS A 88 9.17 -19.61 -10.93
C LYS A 88 9.49 -19.25 -9.45
N SER A 89 8.84 -18.24 -8.88
CA SER A 89 8.95 -17.96 -7.45
C SER A 89 8.03 -18.85 -6.62
N GLN A 90 8.46 -19.19 -5.40
CA GLN A 90 7.62 -19.84 -4.39
C GLN A 90 6.74 -18.86 -3.61
N TYR A 91 6.94 -17.54 -3.80
CA TYR A 91 6.20 -16.53 -3.05
C TYR A 91 4.79 -16.34 -3.58
N PRO A 92 3.81 -16.06 -2.70
CA PRO A 92 2.48 -15.67 -3.12
C PRO A 92 2.51 -14.46 -4.06
N LYS A 93 1.65 -14.46 -5.07
CA LYS A 93 1.54 -13.32 -5.99
C LYS A 93 1.12 -12.07 -5.22
N LYS A 94 -0.03 -12.16 -4.52
CA LYS A 94 -0.50 -11.16 -3.56
C LYS A 94 0.08 -11.53 -2.20
N HIS A 95 0.87 -10.64 -1.63
CA HIS A 95 1.66 -10.93 -0.45
C HIS A 95 1.76 -9.75 0.49
N PHE A 96 2.08 -10.05 1.75
CA PHE A 96 2.30 -9.10 2.82
C PHE A 96 3.72 -9.28 3.39
N HIS A 97 4.44 -8.16 3.53
CA HIS A 97 5.71 -8.08 4.26
C HIS A 97 5.43 -7.50 5.63
N PRO A 98 5.54 -8.32 6.69
CA PRO A 98 5.16 -7.92 8.04
C PRO A 98 6.25 -7.07 8.73
N PRO A 99 5.90 -6.20 9.68
CA PRO A 99 6.85 -5.35 10.40
C PRO A 99 8.00 -6.07 11.09
N GLU A 100 7.73 -7.22 11.71
CA GLU A 100 8.74 -8.01 12.42
C GLU A 100 9.75 -8.69 11.50
N ASN A 101 9.43 -8.80 10.21
CA ASN A 101 10.34 -9.34 9.20
C ASN A 101 9.99 -8.79 7.81
N PRO A 102 10.52 -7.60 7.45
CA PRO A 102 10.23 -6.95 6.17
C PRO A 102 10.70 -7.71 4.92
N SER A 103 11.45 -8.81 5.09
CA SER A 103 11.88 -9.71 4.01
C SER A 103 10.96 -10.92 3.82
N ALA A 104 10.06 -11.19 4.78
CA ALA A 104 9.13 -12.31 4.69
C ALA A 104 7.99 -12.02 3.70
N HIS A 105 7.59 -13.04 2.94
CA HIS A 105 6.46 -12.95 2.01
C HIS A 105 5.33 -13.84 2.54
N ARG A 106 4.38 -13.25 3.26
CA ARG A 106 3.15 -13.94 3.69
C ARG A 106 2.08 -13.79 2.64
N GLU A 107 1.09 -14.67 2.62
CA GLU A 107 -0.09 -14.47 1.78
C GLU A 107 -0.85 -13.21 2.22
N SER A 108 -1.22 -12.37 1.26
CA SER A 108 -2.00 -11.17 1.53
C SER A 108 -3.45 -11.53 1.83
N CYS A 109 -4.02 -10.91 2.86
CA CYS A 109 -5.44 -11.00 3.15
C CYS A 109 -6.33 -10.25 2.13
N ILE A 110 -5.72 -9.34 1.34
CA ILE A 110 -6.38 -8.58 0.27
C ILE A 110 -6.37 -9.40 -1.01
N THR A 111 -7.55 -9.68 -1.57
CA THR A 111 -7.70 -10.43 -2.83
C THR A 111 -8.19 -9.58 -4.00
N HIS A 112 -8.56 -8.32 -3.77
CA HIS A 112 -8.98 -7.37 -4.81
C HIS A 112 -7.85 -7.05 -5.81
N GLU A 113 -8.24 -6.54 -6.97
CA GLU A 113 -7.31 -6.12 -8.04
C GLU A 113 -7.60 -4.70 -8.54
N GLU A 114 -8.77 -4.16 -8.19
CA GLU A 114 -9.22 -2.84 -8.54
C GLU A 114 -8.57 -1.78 -7.62
N PRO A 115 -8.01 -0.68 -8.14
CA PRO A 115 -7.29 0.31 -7.33
C PRO A 115 -8.07 0.88 -6.16
N GLU A 116 -9.37 1.11 -6.34
CA GLU A 116 -10.24 1.62 -5.28
C GLU A 116 -10.41 0.60 -4.14
N LEU A 117 -10.79 -0.64 -4.45
CA LEU A 117 -10.99 -1.70 -3.44
C LEU A 117 -9.68 -2.06 -2.75
N VAL A 118 -8.58 -2.22 -3.49
CA VAL A 118 -7.28 -2.47 -2.86
C VAL A 118 -6.88 -1.34 -1.92
N THR A 119 -7.12 -0.08 -2.29
CA THR A 119 -6.80 1.06 -1.41
C THR A 119 -7.69 1.05 -0.15
N LEU A 120 -8.98 0.78 -0.28
CA LEU A 120 -9.91 0.65 0.85
C LEU A 120 -9.49 -0.47 1.80
N ALA A 121 -9.11 -1.62 1.25
CA ALA A 121 -8.61 -2.76 1.99
C ALA A 121 -7.33 -2.43 2.77
N VAL A 122 -6.34 -1.79 2.12
CA VAL A 122 -5.09 -1.36 2.77
C VAL A 122 -5.38 -0.39 3.92
N LEU A 123 -6.25 0.60 3.69
CA LEU A 123 -6.63 1.56 4.71
C LEU A 123 -7.38 0.90 5.87
N ALA A 124 -8.30 -0.03 5.60
CA ALA A 124 -9.00 -0.77 6.64
C ALA A 124 -8.03 -1.60 7.50
N CYS A 125 -7.10 -2.32 6.87
CA CYS A 125 -6.07 -3.07 7.57
C CYS A 125 -5.17 -2.17 8.44
N TRP A 126 -4.70 -1.05 7.88
CA TRP A 126 -3.87 -0.09 8.60
C TRP A 126 -4.62 0.56 9.77
N TRP A 127 -5.84 1.05 9.53
CA TRP A 127 -6.65 1.72 10.54
C TRP A 127 -7.03 0.79 11.68
N ASN A 128 -7.43 -0.46 11.39
CA ASN A 128 -7.74 -1.45 12.42
C ASN A 128 -6.51 -1.77 13.29
N ALA A 129 -5.32 -1.89 12.68
CA ALA A 129 -4.09 -2.13 13.41
C ALA A 129 -3.69 -0.90 14.26
N LEU A 130 -3.87 0.30 13.72
CA LEU A 130 -3.61 1.56 14.41
C LEU A 130 -4.55 1.75 15.62
N GLU A 131 -5.85 1.53 15.45
CA GLU A 131 -6.84 1.61 16.55
C GLU A 131 -6.59 0.56 17.65
N ALA A 132 -6.05 -0.60 17.28
CA ALA A 132 -5.67 -1.65 18.22
C ALA A 132 -4.31 -1.41 18.89
N ASP A 133 -3.53 -0.42 18.45
CA ASP A 133 -2.13 -0.23 18.81
C ASP A 133 -1.30 -1.53 18.64
N ASP A 134 -1.60 -2.27 17.58
CA ASP A 134 -1.01 -3.60 17.34
C ASP A 134 -0.72 -3.81 15.84
N PRO A 135 0.51 -3.57 15.38
CA PRO A 135 0.87 -3.79 13.98
C PRO A 135 0.86 -5.27 13.58
N SER A 136 0.78 -6.22 14.52
CA SER A 136 0.72 -7.66 14.18
C SER A 136 -0.60 -8.07 13.52
N VAL A 137 -1.67 -7.27 13.65
CA VAL A 137 -2.99 -7.57 13.06
C VAL A 137 -3.20 -7.04 11.64
N LEU A 138 -2.21 -6.34 11.06
CA LEU A 138 -2.30 -5.72 9.72
C LEU A 138 -2.81 -6.66 8.62
N ASN A 139 -2.53 -7.96 8.71
CA ASN A 139 -2.90 -8.95 7.68
C ASN A 139 -3.88 -10.02 8.20
N ALA A 140 -4.67 -9.71 9.23
CA ALA A 140 -5.57 -10.66 9.90
C ALA A 140 -7.03 -10.60 9.41
N THR A 141 -7.44 -9.54 8.70
CA THR A 141 -8.82 -9.36 8.24
C THR A 141 -9.11 -10.25 7.03
N GLU A 142 -10.13 -11.10 7.07
CA GLU A 142 -10.51 -11.90 5.89
C GLU A 142 -11.18 -11.03 4.82
N ASN A 143 -10.53 -10.89 3.66
CA ASN A 143 -10.98 -10.13 2.50
C ASN A 143 -11.61 -8.76 2.84
N PRO A 144 -10.80 -7.81 3.36
CA PRO A 144 -11.23 -6.43 3.60
C PRO A 144 -11.75 -5.77 2.31
N PRO A 145 -12.62 -4.73 2.43
CA PRO A 145 -13.43 -4.17 1.34
C PRO A 145 -12.63 -3.59 0.17
#